data_AF-A0A2U2CDL0-F1
#
_entry.id   AF-A0A2U2CDL0-F1
#
_cell.length_a   1.000
_cell.length_b   1.000
_cell.length_c   1.000
_cell.angle_alpha   90.00
_cell.angle_beta   90.00
_cell.angle_gamma   90.00
#
_symmetry.space_group_name_H-M   'P 1'
#
loop_
_entity.id
_entity.type
_entity.pdbx_description
1 polymer ?
#
loop_
_entity_poly.entity_id
_entity_poly.type
_entity_poly.pdbx_seq_one_letter_code
_entity_poly.pdbx_strand_id
1 'polypeptide(L)'
;MLNAKPATTRHTDLAEAIMDTITEHSGGLSPVEILAIVAQVTGRMVAFQDARALTSEEVMEVVNVNFQAGNVEAVKQIETLGQRPN
;
A
#
# COMPACT_ATOMS: atom_id res chain seq x y z
N MET A 1 22.55 -3.91 -6.08
CA MET A 1 21.45 -3.75 -5.12
C MET A 1 20.47 -2.77 -5.72
N LEU A 2 19.24 -3.19 -5.99
CA LEU A 2 18.18 -2.23 -6.26
C LEU A 2 18.03 -1.35 -5.02
N ASN A 3 18.22 -0.05 -5.17
CA ASN A 3 17.72 0.90 -4.18
C ASN A 3 16.23 0.63 -4.08
N ALA A 4 15.74 0.25 -2.89
CA ALA A 4 14.32 0.20 -2.60
C ALA A 4 13.69 1.47 -3.20
N LYS A 5 12.66 1.32 -4.04
CA LYS A 5 12.01 2.46 -4.69
C LYS A 5 10.91 2.95 -3.75
N PRO A 6 11.17 3.96 -2.90
CA PRO A 6 10.10 4.57 -2.14
C PRO A 6 9.07 5.17 -3.10
N ALA A 7 7.82 5.15 -2.69
CA ALA A 7 6.75 5.87 -3.38
C ALA A 7 7.13 7.36 -3.54
N THR A 8 7.49 7.79 -4.75
CA THR A 8 7.49 9.20 -5.16
C THR A 8 6.09 9.83 -5.08
N THR A 9 5.97 11.16 -5.17
CA THR A 9 4.69 11.89 -5.18
C THR A 9 3.67 11.35 -6.19
N ARG A 10 4.10 10.95 -7.39
CA ARG A 10 3.20 10.35 -8.38
C ARG A 10 2.65 8.98 -7.97
N HIS A 11 3.36 8.26 -7.10
CA HIS A 11 2.91 6.98 -6.53
C HIS A 11 1.93 7.21 -5.38
N THR A 12 2.07 8.29 -4.61
CA THR A 12 1.14 8.63 -3.52
C THR A 12 -0.21 9.09 -4.07
N ASP A 13 -0.25 9.92 -5.11
CA ASP A 13 -1.51 10.35 -5.74
C ASP A 13 -2.31 9.16 -6.30
N LEU A 14 -1.61 8.19 -6.90
CA LEU A 14 -2.25 6.97 -7.40
C LEU A 14 -2.70 6.05 -6.26
N ALA A 15 -1.94 5.97 -5.17
CA ALA A 15 -2.33 5.21 -3.99
C ALA A 15 -3.61 5.80 -3.36
N GLU A 16 -3.71 7.12 -3.25
CA GLU A 16 -4.92 7.81 -2.79
C GLU A 16 -6.10 7.52 -3.72
N ALA A 17 -5.93 7.65 -5.04
CA ALA A 17 -6.99 7.33 -6.00
C ALA A 17 -7.46 5.86 -5.91
N ILE A 18 -6.55 4.92 -5.64
CA ILE A 18 -6.90 3.51 -5.38
C ILE A 18 -7.72 3.38 -4.10
N MET A 19 -7.32 4.07 -3.02
CA MET A 19 -8.04 4.05 -1.75
C MET A 19 -9.45 4.65 -1.86
N ASP A 20 -9.59 5.75 -2.61
CA ASP A 20 -10.89 6.37 -2.89
C ASP A 20 -11.79 5.40 -3.69
N THR A 21 -11.24 4.78 -4.73
CA THR A 21 -11.95 3.78 -5.55
C THR A 21 -12.41 2.58 -4.70
N ILE A 22 -11.54 2.08 -3.82
CA ILE A 22 -11.88 1.00 -2.89
C ILE A 22 -13.01 1.43 -1.98
N THR A 23 -12.97 2.65 -1.45
CA THR A 23 -14.00 3.17 -0.54
C THR A 23 -15.34 3.29 -1.25
N GLU A 24 -15.36 3.87 -2.46
CA GLU A 24 -16.55 4.04 -3.29
C GLU A 24 -17.22 2.70 -3.66
N HIS A 25 -16.42 1.68 -3.97
CA HIS A 25 -16.91 0.38 -4.43
C HIS A 25 -16.93 -0.71 -3.35
N SER A 26 -16.56 -0.40 -2.11
CA SER A 26 -16.46 -1.38 -1.01
C SER A 26 -17.79 -2.04 -0.67
N GLY A 27 -18.94 -1.44 -1.02
CA GLY A 27 -20.24 -2.09 -0.90
C GLY A 27 -20.62 -2.57 0.52
N GLY A 28 -20.04 -1.96 1.56
CA GLY A 28 -20.26 -2.34 2.96
C GLY A 28 -19.30 -3.40 3.51
N LEU A 29 -18.24 -3.75 2.78
CA LEU A 29 -17.16 -4.58 3.30
C LEU A 29 -16.53 -3.96 4.55
N SER A 30 -16.23 -4.80 5.53
CA SER A 30 -15.49 -4.38 6.71
C SER A 30 -14.04 -4.02 6.36
N PRO A 31 -13.37 -3.19 7.19
CA PRO A 31 -11.96 -2.86 6.97
C PRO A 31 -11.04 -4.09 6.84
N VAL A 32 -11.34 -5.18 7.54
CA VAL A 32 -10.57 -6.43 7.48
C VAL A 32 -10.75 -7.14 6.13
N GLU A 33 -11.96 -7.14 5.58
CA GLU A 33 -12.22 -7.72 4.25
C GLU A 33 -11.54 -6.92 3.14
N ILE A 34 -11.56 -5.59 3.24
CA ILE A 34 -10.83 -4.71 2.34
C ILE A 34 -9.33 -5.02 2.39
N LEU A 35 -8.75 -5.13 3.60
CA LEU A 35 -7.35 -5.49 3.78
C LEU A 35 -7.02 -6.86 3.14
N ALA A 36 -7.89 -7.86 3.31
CA ALA A 36 -7.70 -9.18 2.71
C ALA A 36 -7.68 -9.12 1.17
N ILE A 37 -8.55 -8.31 0.56
CA ILE A 37 -8.58 -8.10 -0.89
C ILE A 37 -7.30 -7.44 -1.37
N VAL A 38 -6.87 -6.35 -0.72
CA VAL A 38 -5.64 -5.62 -1.08
C VAL A 38 -4.40 -6.49 -0.93
N ALA A 39 -4.34 -7.32 0.11
CA ALA A 39 -3.26 -8.30 0.29
C ALA A 39 -3.24 -9.34 -0.84
N GLN A 40 -4.40 -9.84 -1.26
CA GLN A 40 -4.49 -10.77 -2.39
C GLN A 40 -4.04 -10.12 -3.71
N VAL A 41 -4.46 -8.88 -3.98
CA VAL A 41 -4.03 -8.13 -5.16
C VAL A 41 -2.51 -7.94 -5.16
N THR A 42 -1.94 -7.53 -4.03
CA THR A 42 -0.48 -7.41 -3.85
C THR A 42 0.23 -8.73 -4.15
N GLY A 43 -0.25 -9.86 -3.62
CA GLY A 43 0.32 -11.17 -3.89
C GLY A 43 0.29 -11.56 -5.37
N ARG A 44 -0.77 -11.20 -6.11
CA ARG A 44 -0.83 -11.39 -7.56
C ARG A 44 0.20 -10.52 -8.28
N MET A 45 0.36 -9.25 -7.87
CA MET A 45 1.36 -8.36 -8.45
C MET A 45 2.78 -8.87 -8.22
N VAL A 46 3.07 -9.43 -7.05
CA VAL A 46 4.35 -10.11 -6.75
C VAL A 46 4.57 -11.29 -7.67
N ALA A 47 3.56 -12.15 -7.85
CA ALA A 47 3.66 -13.32 -8.73
C ALA A 47 3.84 -12.97 -10.22
N PHE A 48 3.35 -11.80 -10.66
CA PHE A 48 3.50 -11.32 -12.03
C PHE A 48 4.84 -10.63 -12.32
N GLN A 49 5.73 -10.49 -11.34
CA GLN A 49 7.05 -9.92 -11.61
C GLN A 49 7.88 -10.84 -12.51
N ASP A 50 8.63 -10.25 -13.45
CA ASP A 50 9.52 -11.02 -14.32
C ASP A 50 10.71 -11.53 -13.50
N ALA A 51 10.76 -12.84 -13.26
CA ALA A 51 11.81 -13.51 -12.50
C ALA A 51 13.21 -13.39 -13.14
N ARG A 52 13.31 -12.94 -14.40
CA ARG A 52 14.59 -12.63 -15.07
C ARG A 52 15.12 -11.25 -14.70
N ALA A 53 14.24 -10.35 -14.24
CA ALA A 53 14.56 -8.98 -13.90
C ALA A 53 14.72 -8.76 -12.39
N LEU A 54 13.93 -9.47 -11.57
CA LEU A 54 13.93 -9.38 -10.12
C LEU A 54 13.86 -10.76 -9.50
N THR A 55 14.63 -10.98 -8.45
CA THR A 55 14.49 -12.15 -7.57
C THR A 55 13.26 -12.00 -6.67
N SER A 56 12.74 -13.11 -6.17
CA SER A 56 11.62 -13.09 -5.20
C SER A 56 11.95 -12.28 -3.94
N GLU A 57 13.21 -12.30 -3.50
CA GLU A 57 13.68 -11.52 -2.36
C GLU A 57 13.62 -10.01 -2.64
N GLU A 58 14.09 -9.57 -3.81
CA GLU A 58 14.03 -8.17 -4.21
C GLU A 58 12.59 -7.66 -4.36
N VAL A 59 11.68 -8.50 -4.86
CA VAL A 59 10.26 -8.16 -4.95
C VAL A 59 9.64 -7.98 -3.56
N MET A 60 9.93 -8.90 -2.64
CA MET A 60 9.42 -8.81 -1.27
C MET A 60 10.02 -7.64 -0.49
N GLU A 61 11.27 -7.27 -0.74
CA GLU A 61 11.90 -6.08 -0.16
C GLU A 61 11.13 -4.81 -0.57
N VAL A 62 10.72 -4.70 -1.84
CA VAL A 62 9.88 -3.57 -2.30
C VAL A 62 8.54 -3.52 -1.57
N VAL A 63 7.89 -4.66 -1.37
CA VAL A 63 6.62 -4.74 -0.62
C VAL A 63 6.84 -4.28 0.83
N ASN A 64 7.85 -4.82 1.51
CA ASN A 64 8.12 -4.54 2.91
C ASN A 64 8.40 -3.06 3.18
N VAL A 65 9.28 -2.45 2.37
CA VAL A 65 9.63 -1.03 2.53
C VAL A 65 8.41 -0.13 2.35
N ASN A 66 7.55 -0.41 1.37
CA ASN A 66 6.37 0.41 1.12
C ASN A 66 5.25 0.16 2.15
N PHE A 67 5.11 -1.06 2.66
CA PHE A 67 4.20 -1.33 3.79
C PHE A 67 4.60 -0.55 5.03
N GLN A 68 5.89 -0.51 5.36
CA GLN A 68 6.39 0.28 6.49
C GLN A 68 6.13 1.77 6.28
N ALA A 69 6.41 2.30 5.08
CA ALA A 69 6.17 3.69 4.75
C ALA A 69 4.67 4.07 4.90
N GLY A 70 3.77 3.25 4.34
CA GLY A 70 2.32 3.46 4.45
C GLY A 70 1.81 3.40 5.90
N ASN A 71 2.34 2.49 6.72
CA ASN A 71 2.00 2.44 8.15
C ASN A 71 2.43 3.70 8.90
N VAL A 72 3.64 4.20 8.64
CA VAL A 72 4.14 5.45 9.24
C VAL A 72 3.26 6.63 8.85
N GLU A 73 2.82 6.68 7.59
CA GLU A 73 1.91 7.72 7.11
C GLU A 73 0.52 7.64 7.78
N ALA A 74 -0.07 6.44 7.84
CA ALA A 74 -1.37 6.24 8.48
C ALA A 74 -1.35 6.63 9.95
N VAL A 75 -0.30 6.27 10.70
CA VAL A 75 -0.14 6.67 12.11
C VAL A 75 -0.10 8.19 12.26
N LYS A 76 0.67 8.89 11.42
CA LYS A 76 0.73 10.37 11.44
C LYS A 76 -0.63 11.02 11.16
N GLN A 77 -1.40 10.46 10.22
CA GLN A 77 -2.74 10.95 9.92
C GLN A 77 -3.69 10.76 11.11
N ILE A 78 -3.64 9.60 11.78
CA ILE A 78 -4.45 9.33 12.98
C ILE A 78 -4.09 10.28 14.11
N GLU A 79 -2.80 10.51 14.37
CA GLU A 79 -2.33 11.46 15.39
C GLU A 79 -2.83 12.88 15.10
N THR A 80 -2.76 13.31 13.84
CA THR A 80 -3.22 14.64 13.41
C THR A 80 -4.74 14.80 13.56
N LEU A 81 -5.52 13.76 13.23
CA LEU A 81 -6.97 13.76 13.38
C LEU A 81 -7.42 13.72 14.84
N GLY A 82 -6.68 13.01 15.70
CA GLY A 82 -6.92 12.94 17.15
C GLY A 82 -6.57 14.22 17.92
N GLN A 83 -5.82 15.14 17.31
CA GLN A 83 -5.43 16.44 17.89
C GLN A 83 -6.36 17.60 17.50
N ARG A 84 -7.42 17.35 16.72
CA ARG A 84 -8.42 18.38 16.41
C ARG A 84 -9.21 18.74 17.69
N PRO A 85 -9.16 20.00 18.18
CA PRO A 85 -10.03 20.41 19.28
C PRO A 85 -11.49 20.33 18.81
N ASN A 86 -12.35 19.73 19.65
CA ASN A 86 -13.81 19.69 19.48
C ASN A 86 -14.41 21.08 19.39
#